data_AF-P29498-F1
#
_entry.id   AF-P29498-F1
#
_cell.length_a   1.000
_cell.length_b   1.000
_cell.length_c   1.000
_cell.angle_alpha   90.00
_cell.angle_beta   90.00
_cell.angle_gamma   90.00
#
_symmetry.space_group_name_H-M   'P 1'
#
loop_
_entity.id
_entity.type
_entity.pdbx_description
1 polymer ?
#
loop_
_entity_poly.entity_id
_entity_poly.type
_entity_poly.pdbx_seq_one_letter_code
_entity_poly.pdbx_strand_id
1 'polypeptide(L)'
;MSSFLGKWKLSESHNFDAVMSKLGVSWATRQIGNTVTPTVTFTMDGDKMTMLTESTFKNLSCTFKFGEEFDEKTSDGRNVKSVVEKNSESKLTQTQVDPKNTTVIVREVDGDTMKTTVTVGDVTAIRNYKRLS
;
A
#
# COMPACT_ATOMS: atom_id res chain seq x y z
N MET A 1 -0.11 -16.95 3.67
CA MET A 1 -0.42 -15.68 2.99
C MET A 1 -1.67 -15.77 2.12
N SER A 2 -2.41 -16.88 2.17
CA SER A 2 -3.62 -17.07 1.35
C SER A 2 -4.68 -16.02 1.60
N SER A 3 -4.77 -15.49 2.82
CA SER A 3 -5.75 -14.45 3.20
C SER A 3 -5.64 -13.20 2.32
N PHE A 4 -4.44 -12.78 1.94
CA PHE A 4 -4.21 -11.59 1.11
C PHE A 4 -4.50 -11.84 -0.37
N LEU A 5 -4.42 -13.08 -0.86
CA LEU A 5 -4.55 -13.37 -2.28
C LEU A 5 -5.93 -12.98 -2.80
N GLY A 6 -5.95 -12.49 -4.04
CA GLY A 6 -7.17 -11.99 -4.68
C GLY A 6 -7.20 -10.48 -4.83
N LYS A 7 -8.38 -9.95 -5.14
CA LYS A 7 -8.60 -8.54 -5.48
C LYS A 7 -9.26 -7.79 -4.32
N TRP A 8 -8.79 -6.58 -4.06
CA TRP A 8 -9.24 -5.74 -2.95
C TRP A 8 -9.55 -4.34 -3.46
N LYS A 9 -10.79 -3.90 -3.34
CA LYS A 9 -11.19 -2.54 -3.75
C LYS A 9 -11.26 -1.62 -2.56
N LEU A 10 -10.67 -0.44 -2.66
CA LEU A 10 -10.78 0.59 -1.62
C LEU A 10 -12.26 0.92 -1.39
N SER A 11 -12.71 0.81 -0.14
CA SER A 11 -14.06 1.21 0.28
C SER A 11 -14.05 2.52 1.05
N GLU A 12 -13.06 2.73 1.91
CA GLU A 12 -13.00 3.89 2.81
C GLU A 12 -11.56 4.34 3.00
N SER A 13 -11.37 5.64 3.22
CA SER A 13 -10.06 6.25 3.42
C SER A 13 -10.18 7.44 4.38
N HIS A 14 -9.41 7.40 5.46
CA HIS A 14 -9.38 8.42 6.49
C HIS A 14 -7.97 9.00 6.62
N ASN A 15 -7.87 10.32 6.66
CA ASN A 15 -6.63 11.09 6.87
C ASN A 15 -5.51 10.84 5.84
N PHE A 16 -5.82 10.25 4.68
CA PHE A 16 -4.83 9.96 3.64
C PHE A 16 -4.22 11.22 3.02
N ASP A 17 -4.99 12.32 2.94
CA ASP A 17 -4.48 13.61 2.48
C ASP A 17 -3.33 14.15 3.35
N ALA A 18 -3.44 14.02 4.68
CA ALA A 18 -2.40 14.46 5.60
C ALA A 18 -1.11 13.65 5.43
N VAL A 19 -1.22 12.33 5.25
CA VAL A 19 -0.08 11.46 4.95
C VAL A 19 0.59 11.87 3.65
N MET A 20 -0.18 12.03 2.56
CA MET A 20 0.37 12.49 1.29
C MET A 20 1.01 13.88 1.42
N SER A 21 0.42 14.79 2.18
CA SER A 21 0.98 16.11 2.44
C SER A 21 2.31 16.03 3.17
N LYS A 22 2.42 15.16 4.19
CA LYS A 22 3.66 14.92 4.94
C LYS A 22 4.77 14.35 4.06
N LEU A 23 4.42 13.49 3.11
CA LEU A 23 5.33 12.92 2.12
C LEU A 23 5.75 13.92 1.03
N GLY A 24 5.20 15.15 1.04
CA GLY A 24 5.52 16.18 0.05
C GLY A 24 4.79 16.00 -1.29
N VAL A 25 3.72 15.22 -1.32
CA VAL A 25 2.90 15.04 -2.53
C VAL A 25 2.22 16.35 -2.91
N SER A 26 2.32 16.73 -4.18
CA SER A 26 1.73 17.96 -4.70
C SER A 26 0.21 17.98 -4.48
N TRP A 27 -0.35 19.18 -4.29
CA TRP A 27 -1.78 19.34 -4.05
C TRP A 27 -2.65 18.70 -5.15
N ALA A 28 -2.26 18.82 -6.42
CA ALA A 28 -2.98 18.21 -7.54
C ALA A 28 -2.99 16.67 -7.46
N THR A 29 -1.84 16.06 -7.18
CA THR A 29 -1.75 14.59 -7.00
C THR A 29 -2.55 14.13 -5.79
N ARG A 30 -2.63 14.93 -4.72
CA ARG A 30 -3.47 14.64 -3.55
C ARG A 30 -4.95 14.63 -3.88
N GLN A 31 -5.44 15.61 -4.64
CA GLN A 31 -6.86 15.65 -5.08
C GLN A 31 -7.23 14.40 -5.87
N ILE A 32 -6.37 13.97 -6.79
CA ILE A 32 -6.56 12.73 -7.54
C ILE A 32 -6.50 11.52 -6.58
N GLY A 33 -5.49 11.45 -5.72
CA GLY A 33 -5.26 10.34 -4.78
C GLY A 33 -6.41 10.10 -3.79
N ASN A 34 -7.12 11.16 -3.40
CA ASN A 34 -8.29 11.07 -2.50
C ASN A 34 -9.59 10.70 -3.24
N THR A 35 -9.67 10.93 -4.55
CA THR A 35 -10.87 10.63 -5.35
C THR A 35 -10.82 9.25 -6.01
N VAL A 36 -9.62 8.70 -6.21
CA VAL A 36 -9.46 7.35 -6.77
C VAL A 36 -9.81 6.26 -5.77
N THR A 37 -10.48 5.23 -6.29
CA THR A 37 -10.79 3.99 -5.57
C THR A 37 -9.97 2.84 -6.16
N PRO A 38 -8.68 2.73 -5.82
CA PRO A 38 -7.81 1.72 -6.39
C PRO A 38 -8.28 0.30 -6.04
N THR A 39 -8.00 -0.62 -6.95
CA THR A 39 -8.10 -2.06 -6.72
C THR A 39 -6.69 -2.62 -6.58
N VAL A 40 -6.42 -3.31 -5.48
CA VAL A 40 -5.14 -3.97 -5.21
C VAL A 40 -5.34 -5.47 -5.39
N THR A 41 -4.60 -6.07 -6.32
CA THR A 41 -4.57 -7.50 -6.54
C THR A 41 -3.27 -8.07 -5.99
N PHE A 42 -3.37 -9.04 -5.09
CA PHE A 42 -2.23 -9.78 -4.60
C PHE A 42 -2.19 -11.17 -5.23
N THR A 43 -1.06 -11.50 -5.83
CA THR A 43 -0.74 -12.85 -6.32
C THR A 43 0.56 -13.33 -5.69
N MET A 44 0.74 -14.65 -5.61
CA MET A 44 1.94 -15.25 -5.06
C MET A 44 2.41 -16.35 -5.99
N ASP A 45 3.69 -16.31 -6.36
CA ASP A 45 4.37 -17.28 -7.20
C ASP A 45 5.62 -17.77 -6.46
N GLY A 46 5.53 -18.97 -5.88
CA GLY A 46 6.56 -19.51 -5.00
C GLY A 46 6.80 -18.62 -3.77
N ASP A 47 8.00 -18.04 -3.70
CA ASP A 47 8.47 -17.15 -2.62
C ASP A 47 8.27 -15.65 -2.91
N LYS A 48 7.72 -15.30 -4.09
CA LYS A 48 7.48 -13.91 -4.51
C LYS A 48 6.01 -13.55 -4.41
N MET A 49 5.74 -12.37 -3.88
CA MET A 49 4.41 -11.76 -3.88
C MET A 49 4.38 -10.60 -4.87
N THR A 50 3.36 -10.56 -5.72
CA THR A 50 3.10 -9.43 -6.61
C THR A 50 1.90 -8.66 -6.10
N MET A 51 2.08 -7.35 -5.93
CA MET A 51 1.05 -6.38 -5.64
C MET A 51 0.78 -5.54 -6.88
N LEU A 52 -0.37 -5.72 -7.49
CA LEU A 52 -0.84 -4.93 -8.62
C LEU A 52 -1.88 -3.92 -8.12
N THR A 53 -1.56 -2.63 -8.14
CA THR A 53 -2.48 -1.55 -7.81
C THR A 53 -3.01 -0.92 -9.08
N GLU A 54 -4.31 -1.01 -9.30
CA GLU A 54 -5.02 -0.52 -10.48
C GLU A 54 -5.93 0.65 -10.10
N SER A 55 -5.92 1.71 -10.89
CA SER A 55 -6.83 2.85 -10.74
C SER A 55 -7.19 3.41 -12.11
N THR A 56 -8.18 4.28 -12.18
CA THR A 56 -8.57 4.94 -13.44
C THR A 56 -7.44 5.76 -14.08
N PHE A 57 -6.44 6.17 -13.30
CA PHE A 57 -5.35 7.04 -13.76
C PHE A 57 -4.02 6.31 -13.96
N LYS A 58 -3.73 5.28 -13.17
CA LYS A 58 -2.41 4.64 -13.15
C LYS A 58 -2.49 3.23 -12.60
N ASN A 59 -1.79 2.32 -13.27
CA ASN A 59 -1.58 0.95 -12.82
C ASN A 59 -0.10 0.77 -12.44
N LEU A 60 0.15 0.09 -11.33
CA LEU A 60 1.49 -0.16 -10.80
C LEU A 60 1.58 -1.61 -10.33
N SER A 61 2.60 -2.32 -10.80
CA SER A 61 2.92 -3.66 -10.35
C SER A 61 4.23 -3.64 -9.56
N CYS A 62 4.22 -4.25 -8.38
CA CYS A 62 5.40 -4.41 -7.56
C CYS A 62 5.55 -5.88 -7.19
N THR A 63 6.67 -6.52 -7.55
CA THR A 63 6.97 -7.89 -7.15
C THR A 63 8.10 -7.88 -6.15
N PHE A 64 7.91 -8.53 -5.00
CA PHE A 64 8.88 -8.53 -3.92
C PHE A 64 8.97 -9.92 -3.25
N LYS A 65 10.09 -10.16 -2.59
CA LYS A 65 10.28 -11.28 -1.67
C LYS A 65 10.17 -10.78 -0.25
N PHE A 66 9.62 -11.60 0.64
CA PHE A 66 9.51 -11.20 2.04
C PHE A 66 10.89 -11.11 2.69
N GLY A 67 11.15 -10.01 3.41
CA GLY A 67 12.41 -9.74 4.09
C GLY A 67 13.55 -9.23 3.19
N GLU A 68 13.35 -9.14 1.87
CA GLU A 68 14.35 -8.58 0.96
C GLU A 68 14.03 -7.11 0.63
N GLU A 69 15.05 -6.26 0.66
CA GLU A 69 14.93 -4.86 0.23
C GLU A 69 14.90 -4.77 -1.30
N PHE A 70 13.99 -3.95 -1.81
CA PHE A 70 13.87 -3.66 -3.24
C PHE A 70 13.60 -2.17 -3.49
N ASP A 71 13.96 -1.70 -4.68
CA ASP A 71 13.66 -0.34 -5.09
C ASP A 71 12.22 -0.26 -5.61
N GLU A 72 11.40 0.59 -4.99
CA GLU A 72 10.00 0.82 -5.33
C GLU A 72 9.81 2.23 -5.89
N LYS A 73 9.12 2.33 -7.03
CA LYS A 73 8.60 3.61 -7.51
C LYS A 73 7.17 3.77 -7.05
N THR A 74 6.94 4.63 -6.07
CA THR A 74 5.62 4.86 -5.48
C THR A 74 4.68 5.55 -6.47
N SER A 75 3.38 5.51 -6.20
CA SER A 75 2.37 6.05 -7.11
C SER A 75 2.48 7.56 -7.35
N ASP A 76 2.91 8.29 -6.33
CA ASP A 76 3.25 9.71 -6.32
C ASP A 76 4.62 10.05 -6.95
N GLY A 77 5.38 9.04 -7.38
CA GLY A 77 6.60 9.21 -8.16
C GLY A 77 7.90 9.29 -7.37
N ARG A 78 7.87 9.04 -6.05
CA ARG A 78 9.09 8.91 -5.24
C ARG A 78 9.75 7.55 -5.52
N ASN A 79 11.07 7.55 -5.50
CA ASN A 79 11.85 6.31 -5.45
C ASN A 79 12.20 6.06 -3.99
N VAL A 80 11.80 4.89 -3.49
CA VAL A 80 11.98 4.50 -2.09
C VAL A 80 12.59 3.11 -2.03
N LYS A 81 13.30 2.82 -0.95
CA LYS A 81 13.72 1.46 -0.62
C LYS A 81 12.64 0.81 0.24
N SER A 82 12.12 -0.31 -0.22
CA SER A 82 11.01 -0.99 0.41
C SER A 82 11.42 -2.37 0.89
N VAL A 83 11.00 -2.71 2.11
CA VAL A 83 11.10 -4.07 2.66
C VAL A 83 9.69 -4.48 3.09
N VAL A 84 9.27 -5.68 2.72
CA VAL A 84 7.97 -6.23 3.15
C VAL A 84 8.20 -7.44 4.04
N GLU A 85 7.68 -7.37 5.26
CA GLU A 85 7.78 -8.42 6.27
C GLU A 85 6.43 -9.12 6.45
N LYS A 86 6.50 -10.45 6.52
CA LYS A 86 5.39 -11.32 6.89
C LYS A 86 5.32 -11.45 8.40
N ASN A 87 4.43 -10.69 9.05
CA ASN A 87 4.23 -10.81 10.50
C ASN A 87 3.33 -12.00 10.86
N SER A 88 2.32 -12.30 10.02
CA SER A 88 1.43 -13.45 10.19
C SER A 88 0.79 -13.84 8.86
N GLU A 89 -0.08 -14.85 8.87
CA GLU A 89 -0.87 -15.25 7.70
C GLU A 89 -1.84 -14.17 7.21
N SER A 90 -2.19 -13.20 8.07
CA SER A 90 -3.14 -12.12 7.81
C SER A 90 -2.58 -10.72 8.09
N LYS A 91 -1.28 -10.60 8.39
CA LYS A 91 -0.63 -9.31 8.69
C LYS A 91 0.70 -9.13 7.96
N LEU A 92 0.82 -8.01 7.27
CA LEU A 92 1.99 -7.56 6.52
C LEU A 92 2.44 -6.19 6.99
N THR A 93 3.75 -6.00 7.11
CA THR A 93 4.36 -4.67 7.31
C THR A 93 5.24 -4.37 6.12
N GLN A 94 5.02 -3.24 5.48
CA GLN A 94 5.89 -2.69 4.45
C GLN A 94 6.53 -1.42 4.99
N THR A 95 7.85 -1.38 5.02
CA THR A 95 8.61 -0.20 5.41
C THR A 95 9.22 0.40 4.16
N GLN A 96 8.87 1.65 3.85
CA GLN A 96 9.39 2.41 2.73
C GLN A 96 10.30 3.52 3.27
N VAL A 97 11.54 3.57 2.83
CA VAL A 97 12.52 4.58 3.23
C VAL A 97 12.87 5.45 2.04
N ASP A 98 12.67 6.75 2.18
CA ASP A 98 13.19 7.78 1.27
C ASP A 98 14.17 8.70 2.03
N PRO A 99 14.96 9.55 1.35
CA PRO A 99 15.95 10.40 2.02
C PRO A 99 15.39 11.37 3.08
N LYS A 100 14.07 11.62 3.07
CA LYS A 100 13.39 12.58 3.95
C LYS A 100 12.46 11.91 4.96
N ASN A 101 11.87 10.77 4.62
CA ASN A 101 10.80 10.14 5.40
C ASN A 101 10.93 8.61 5.41
N THR A 102 10.57 8.03 6.56
CA THR A 102 10.24 6.61 6.67
C THR A 102 8.72 6.47 6.75
N THR A 103 8.15 5.67 5.86
CA THR A 103 6.72 5.34 5.83
C THR A 103 6.54 3.88 6.22
N VAL A 104 5.68 3.63 7.20
CA VAL A 104 5.32 2.28 7.62
C VAL A 104 3.89 2.00 7.19
N ILE A 105 3.69 0.93 6.43
CA ILE A 105 2.39 0.51 5.92
C ILE A 105 2.09 -0.88 6.50
N VAL A 106 1.10 -0.94 7.38
CA VAL A 106 0.62 -2.19 7.97
C VAL A 106 -0.67 -2.60 7.29
N ARG A 107 -0.72 -3.81 6.73
CA ARG A 107 -1.94 -4.39 6.13
C ARG A 107 -2.40 -5.57 6.97
N GLU A 108 -3.65 -5.55 7.39
CA GLU A 108 -4.29 -6.60 8.19
C GLU A 108 -5.55 -7.07 7.49
N VAL A 109 -5.68 -8.37 7.26
CA VAL A 109 -6.84 -9.01 6.65
C VAL A 109 -7.70 -9.66 7.72
N ASP A 110 -8.99 -9.34 7.70
CA ASP A 110 -10.02 -9.99 8.48
C ASP A 110 -11.20 -10.35 7.55
N GLY A 111 -11.28 -11.64 7.20
CA GLY A 111 -12.23 -12.16 6.22
C GLY A 111 -12.15 -11.47 4.85
N ASP A 112 -13.20 -10.72 4.53
CA ASP A 112 -13.36 -9.95 3.29
C ASP A 112 -13.02 -8.47 3.43
N THR A 113 -12.38 -8.09 4.55
CA THR A 113 -11.89 -6.75 4.79
C THR A 113 -10.38 -6.74 4.94
N MET A 114 -9.74 -5.74 4.34
CA MET A 114 -8.32 -5.48 4.54
C MET A 114 -8.14 -4.04 5.02
N LYS A 115 -7.64 -3.89 6.24
CA LYS A 115 -7.29 -2.61 6.84
C LYS A 115 -5.83 -2.30 6.53
N THR A 116 -5.58 -1.16 5.89
CA THR A 116 -4.25 -0.64 5.61
C THR A 116 -4.01 0.61 6.44
N THR A 117 -3.07 0.55 7.38
CA THR A 117 -2.64 1.68 8.20
C THR A 117 -1.34 2.22 7.63
N VAL A 118 -1.30 3.51 7.28
CA VAL A 118 -0.11 4.18 6.74
C VAL A 118 0.35 5.23 7.75
N THR A 119 1.59 5.12 8.22
CA THR A 119 2.16 6.04 9.21
C THR A 119 3.43 6.68 8.65
N VAL A 120 3.52 8.01 8.78
CA VAL A 120 4.68 8.82 8.39
C VAL A 120 4.97 9.80 9.52
N GLY A 121 6.01 9.53 10.30
CA GLY A 121 6.30 10.28 11.52
C GLY A 121 5.12 10.21 12.50
N ASP A 122 4.55 11.38 12.79
CA ASP A 122 3.40 11.60 13.68
C ASP A 122 2.03 11.47 13.00
N VAL A 123 2.00 11.35 11.66
CA VAL A 123 0.75 11.32 10.89
C VAL A 123 0.37 9.90 10.52
N THR A 124 -0.87 9.51 10.78
CA THR A 124 -1.41 8.19 10.41
C THR A 124 -2.69 8.30 9.60
N ALA A 125 -2.80 7.51 8.54
CA ALA A 125 -4.00 7.31 7.73
C ALA A 125 -4.46 5.86 7.80
N ILE A 126 -5.77 5.64 7.64
CA ILE A 126 -6.38 4.32 7.59
C ILE A 126 -7.16 4.20 6.28
N ARG A 127 -6.92 3.12 5.54
CA ARG A 127 -7.60 2.78 4.30
C ARG A 127 -8.18 1.39 4.40
N ASN A 128 -9.50 1.26 4.29
CA ASN A 128 -10.19 -0.01 4.31
C ASN A 128 -10.48 -0.45 2.87
N TYR A 129 -10.21 -1.72 2.59
CA TYR A 129 -10.51 -2.37 1.33
C TYR A 129 -11.47 -3.53 1.56
N LYS A 130 -12.32 -3.79 0.57
CA LYS A 130 -13.21 -4.96 0.54
C LYS A 130 -12.74 -5.93 -0.54
N ARG A 131 -12.80 -7.22 -0.25
CA ARG A 131 -12.52 -8.27 -1.23
C ARG A 131 -13.53 -8.17 -2.38
N LEU A 132 -13.02 -8.22 -3.61
CA LEU A 132 -13.84 -8.43 -4.79
C LEU A 132 -13.97 -9.95 -5.02
N SER A 133 -15.21 -10.41 -5.17
CA SER A 133 -15.57 -11.79 -5.53
C SER A 133 -14.98 -12.21 -6.87
#